data_AF-A0A7S0SUV7-F1
#
_entry.id   AF-A0A7S0SUV7-F1
#
_cell.length_a   1.000
_cell.length_b   1.000
_cell.length_c   1.000
_cell.angle_alpha   90.00
_cell.angle_beta   90.00
_cell.angle_gamma   90.00
#
_symmetry.space_group_name_H-M   'P 1'
#
loop_
_entity.id
_entity.type
_entity.pdbx_description
1 polymer ?
#
loop_
_entity_poly.entity_id
_entity_poly.type
_entity_poly.pdbx_seq_one_letter_code
_entity_poly.pdbx_strand_id
1 'polypeptide(L)'
;VSLTKMASDLSVNIDVLENLLVNLITNGKINAKINNQTLTLIRVDTNISNLTSSNIKTLGDKHVNELKNGLIRLSVIKHGIQVSVDDINNAEKLNSFAFDRLNNLVNMKSNEYYETVAPRPRSPNIPEDGIDEME
;
A
#
# COMPACT_ATOMS: atom_id res chain seq x y z
N VAL A 1 -12.26 -24.06 -12.40
CA VAL A 1 -11.36 -24.41 -13.53
C VAL A 1 -9.98 -24.74 -12.97
N SER A 2 -9.30 -25.75 -13.50
CA SER A 2 -7.93 -26.11 -13.05
C SER A 2 -6.91 -25.09 -13.58
N LEU A 3 -6.04 -24.59 -12.69
CA LEU A 3 -4.99 -23.63 -13.05
C LEU A 3 -3.90 -24.27 -13.91
N THR A 4 -3.55 -25.53 -13.66
CA THR A 4 -2.53 -26.25 -14.45
C THR A 4 -2.98 -26.40 -15.91
N LYS A 5 -4.26 -26.72 -16.12
CA LYS A 5 -4.84 -26.76 -17.47
C LYS A 5 -4.82 -25.38 -18.14
N MET A 6 -5.22 -24.34 -17.41
CA MET A 6 -5.24 -22.96 -17.94
C MET A 6 -3.83 -22.44 -18.27
N ALA A 7 -2.83 -22.78 -17.45
CA ALA A 7 -1.42 -22.46 -17.70
C ALA A 7 -0.90 -23.16 -18.96
N SER A 8 -1.24 -24.45 -19.15
CA SER A 8 -0.91 -25.20 -20.35
C SER A 8 -1.57 -24.63 -21.60
N ASP A 9 -2.88 -24.33 -21.54
CA ASP A 9 -3.64 -23.81 -22.68
C ASP A 9 -3.11 -22.43 -23.14
N LEU A 10 -2.61 -21.63 -22.19
CA LEU A 10 -2.05 -20.29 -22.46
C LEU A 10 -0.53 -20.31 -22.69
N SER A 11 0.13 -21.47 -22.56
CA SER A 11 1.60 -21.59 -22.63
C SER A 11 2.33 -20.65 -21.65
N VAL A 12 1.81 -20.49 -20.44
CA VAL A 12 2.37 -19.63 -19.38
C VAL A 12 2.75 -20.49 -18.16
N ASN A 13 3.79 -20.09 -17.43
CA ASN A 13 4.12 -20.70 -16.15
C ASN A 13 2.97 -20.47 -15.13
N ILE A 14 2.66 -21.49 -14.32
CA ILE A 14 1.61 -21.43 -13.31
C ILE A 14 1.81 -20.28 -12.31
N ASP A 15 3.05 -19.98 -11.90
CA ASP A 15 3.34 -18.89 -10.96
C ASP A 15 3.04 -17.51 -11.57
N VAL A 16 3.31 -17.36 -12.87
CA VAL A 16 3.01 -16.14 -13.62
C VAL A 16 1.51 -15.99 -13.81
N LEU A 17 0.80 -17.10 -14.08
CA LEU A 17 -0.65 -17.11 -14.19
C LEU A 17 -1.33 -16.76 -12.86
N GLU A 18 -0.85 -17.30 -11.74
CA GLU A 18 -1.37 -16.99 -10.41
C GLU A 18 -1.22 -15.52 -10.07
N ASN A 19 -0.04 -14.94 -10.28
CA ASN A 19 0.19 -13.51 -10.06
C ASN A 19 -0.73 -12.63 -10.92
N LEU A 20 -0.94 -13.01 -12.17
CA LEU A 20 -1.84 -12.30 -13.07
C LEU A 20 -3.30 -12.41 -12.63
N LEU A 21 -3.75 -13.61 -12.23
CA LEU A 21 -5.10 -13.84 -11.74
C LEU A 21 -5.36 -13.11 -10.41
N VAL A 22 -4.40 -13.09 -9.49
CA VAL A 22 -4.48 -12.31 -8.24
C VAL A 22 -4.70 -10.84 -8.57
N ASN A 23 -3.90 -10.27 -9.47
CA ASN A 23 -4.03 -8.86 -9.87
C ASN A 23 -5.42 -8.57 -10.49
N LEU A 24 -5.95 -9.48 -11.31
CA LEU A 24 -7.28 -9.33 -11.90
C LEU A 24 -8.42 -9.45 -10.88
N ILE A 25 -8.27 -10.31 -9.87
CA ILE A 25 -9.23 -10.47 -8.77
C ILE A 25 -9.21 -9.26 -7.85
N THR A 26 -8.03 -8.79 -7.43
CA THR A 26 -7.88 -7.63 -6.54
C THR A 26 -8.42 -6.35 -7.18
N ASN A 27 -8.25 -6.19 -8.49
CA ASN A 27 -8.82 -5.06 -9.23
C ASN A 27 -10.32 -5.23 -9.58
N GLY A 28 -10.96 -6.32 -9.15
CA GLY A 28 -12.37 -6.58 -9.40
C GLY A 28 -12.73 -6.85 -10.86
N LYS A 29 -11.76 -7.13 -11.73
CA LYS A 29 -12.01 -7.48 -13.15
C LYS A 29 -12.54 -8.89 -13.32
N ILE A 30 -12.21 -9.78 -12.40
CA ILE A 30 -12.68 -11.17 -12.38
C ILE A 30 -13.25 -11.45 -10.99
N ASN A 31 -14.50 -11.91 -10.93
CA ASN A 31 -15.11 -12.34 -9.68
C ASN A 31 -14.86 -13.84 -9.43
N ALA A 32 -13.66 -14.13 -8.95
CA ALA A 32 -13.22 -15.48 -8.65
C ALA A 32 -12.29 -15.49 -7.44
N LYS A 33 -12.11 -16.68 -6.88
CA LYS A 33 -11.14 -16.96 -5.81
C LYS A 33 -10.25 -18.09 -6.26
N ILE A 34 -8.95 -17.95 -5.99
CA ILE A 34 -7.99 -19.02 -6.20
C ILE A 34 -7.96 -19.91 -4.96
N ASN A 35 -8.06 -21.21 -5.16
CA ASN A 35 -7.80 -22.22 -4.13
C ASN A 35 -6.43 -22.84 -4.36
N ASN A 36 -5.42 -22.36 -3.64
CA ASN A 36 -4.02 -22.80 -3.77
C ASN A 36 -3.81 -24.26 -3.36
N GLN A 37 -4.70 -24.86 -2.53
CA GLN A 37 -4.55 -26.26 -2.13
C GLN A 37 -4.91 -27.23 -3.27
N THR A 38 -5.87 -26.84 -4.11
CA THR A 38 -6.35 -27.68 -5.22
C THR A 38 -5.92 -27.17 -6.58
N LEU A 39 -5.21 -26.03 -6.63
CA LEU A 39 -4.84 -25.30 -7.84
C LEU A 39 -6.05 -25.09 -8.77
N THR A 40 -7.15 -24.60 -8.18
CA THR A 40 -8.38 -24.31 -8.92
C THR A 40 -8.82 -22.86 -8.77
N LEU A 41 -9.34 -22.31 -9.87
CA LEU A 41 -10.05 -21.04 -9.89
C LEU A 41 -11.56 -21.31 -9.70
N ILE A 42 -12.11 -20.76 -8.63
CA ILE A 42 -13.51 -20.91 -8.23
C ILE A 42 -14.23 -19.59 -8.51
N ARG A 43 -15.34 -19.63 -9.25
CA ARG A 43 -16.20 -18.46 -9.42
C ARG A 43 -16.84 -18.12 -8.08
N VAL A 44 -16.78 -16.85 -7.70
CA VAL A 44 -17.54 -16.35 -6.55
C VAL A 44 -18.78 -15.69 -7.11
N ASP A 45 -19.96 -16.18 -6.78
CA ASP A 45 -21.18 -15.49 -7.15
C ASP A 45 -21.36 -14.29 -6.24
N THR A 46 -21.40 -13.09 -6.82
CA THR A 46 -21.79 -11.90 -6.09
C THR A 46 -23.28 -11.96 -5.84
N ASN A 47 -23.67 -12.01 -4.57
CA ASN A 47 -25.04 -11.70 -4.21
C ASN A 47 -25.29 -10.21 -4.50
N ILE A 48 -25.98 -9.95 -5.61
CA ILE A 48 -26.25 -8.60 -6.12
C ILE A 48 -26.99 -7.76 -5.07
N SER A 49 -27.88 -8.38 -4.27
CA SER A 49 -28.57 -7.70 -3.19
C SER A 49 -27.59 -7.22 -2.12
N ASN A 50 -26.68 -8.08 -1.65
CA ASN A 50 -25.68 -7.71 -0.65
C ASN A 50 -24.72 -6.62 -1.17
N LEU A 51 -24.29 -6.73 -2.44
CA LEU A 51 -23.43 -5.72 -3.07
C LEU A 51 -24.14 -4.37 -3.14
N THR A 52 -25.39 -4.37 -3.60
CA THR A 52 -26.22 -3.16 -3.72
C THR A 52 -26.45 -2.54 -2.35
N SER A 53 -26.82 -3.34 -1.34
CA SER A 53 -27.00 -2.87 0.04
C SER A 53 -25.72 -2.30 0.63
N SER A 54 -24.57 -2.92 0.40
CA SER A 54 -23.26 -2.41 0.85
C SER A 54 -22.92 -1.07 0.20
N ASN A 55 -23.16 -0.94 -1.11
CA ASN A 55 -22.94 0.30 -1.85
C ASN A 55 -23.86 1.42 -1.39
N ILE A 56 -25.15 1.13 -1.18
CA ILE A 56 -26.13 2.08 -0.65
C ILE A 56 -25.74 2.52 0.75
N LYS A 57 -25.32 1.59 1.62
CA LYS A 57 -24.85 1.92 2.97
C LYS A 57 -23.64 2.86 2.92
N THR A 58 -22.63 2.52 2.14
CA THR A 58 -21.41 3.34 1.98
C THR A 58 -21.74 4.73 1.46
N LEU A 59 -22.64 4.82 0.48
CA LEU A 59 -23.10 6.10 -0.07
C LEU A 59 -23.90 6.90 0.96
N GLY A 60 -24.75 6.23 1.76
CA GLY A 60 -25.51 6.84 2.84
C GLY A 60 -24.58 7.40 3.93
N ASP A 61 -23.61 6.61 4.38
CA ASP A 61 -22.62 7.03 5.38
C ASP A 61 -21.81 8.24 4.89
N LYS A 62 -21.44 8.25 3.61
CA LYS A 62 -20.76 9.40 2.98
C LYS A 62 -21.64 10.66 3.01
N HIS A 63 -22.89 10.57 2.55
CA HIS A 63 -23.81 11.72 2.54
C HIS A 63 -24.10 12.23 3.95
N VAL A 64 -24.29 11.35 4.93
CA VAL A 64 -24.49 11.74 6.33
C VAL A 64 -23.28 12.50 6.86
N ASN A 65 -22.06 12.06 6.53
CA ASN A 65 -20.85 12.76 6.93
C ASN A 65 -20.70 14.11 6.24
N GLU A 66 -21.03 14.21 4.94
CA GLU A 66 -21.05 15.49 4.22
C GLU A 66 -22.06 16.47 4.82
N LEU A 67 -23.26 15.99 5.18
CA LEU A 67 -24.27 16.81 5.86
C LEU A 67 -23.81 17.27 7.24
N LYS A 68 -23.22 16.39 8.05
CA LYS A 68 -22.64 16.76 9.35
C LYS A 68 -21.56 17.84 9.19
N ASN A 69 -20.66 17.67 8.23
CA ASN A 69 -19.62 18.65 7.93
C ASN A 69 -20.22 19.99 7.47
N GLY A 70 -21.25 19.95 6.63
CA GLY A 70 -22.00 21.12 6.19
C GLY A 70 -22.67 21.86 7.36
N LEU A 71 -23.31 21.14 8.28
CA LEU A 71 -23.93 21.72 9.48
C LEU A 71 -22.91 22.37 10.42
N ILE A 72 -21.76 21.72 10.63
CA ILE A 72 -20.66 22.31 11.40
C ILE A 72 -20.20 23.61 10.73
N ARG A 73 -20.00 23.59 9.41
CA ARG A 73 -19.59 24.78 8.64
C ARG A 73 -20.61 25.92 8.75
N LEU A 74 -21.91 25.61 8.66
CA LEU A 74 -22.98 26.60 8.83
C LEU A 74 -23.01 27.16 10.25
N SER A 75 -22.79 26.33 11.27
CA SER A 75 -22.72 26.76 12.67
C SER A 75 -21.55 27.73 12.89
N VAL A 76 -20.38 27.40 12.36
CA VAL A 76 -19.18 28.26 12.38
C VAL A 76 -19.47 29.63 11.74
N ILE A 77 -20.12 29.64 10.57
CA ILE A 77 -20.52 30.88 9.87
C ILE A 77 -21.52 31.67 10.71
N LYS A 78 -22.57 31.01 11.24
CA LYS A 78 -23.61 31.66 12.04
C LYS A 78 -23.04 32.37 13.27
N HIS A 79 -22.04 31.78 13.92
CA HIS A 79 -21.41 32.35 15.12
C HIS A 79 -20.24 33.29 14.79
N GLY A 80 -19.99 33.58 13.51
CA GLY A 80 -18.91 34.48 13.09
C GLY A 80 -17.51 33.96 13.44
N ILE A 81 -17.36 32.65 13.63
CA ILE A 81 -16.06 32.02 13.89
C ILE A 81 -15.32 32.01 12.56
N GLN A 82 -14.46 33.01 12.36
CA GLN A 82 -13.62 33.14 11.19
C GLN A 82 -12.22 32.65 11.53
N VAL A 83 -11.59 31.95 10.58
CA VAL A 83 -10.17 31.62 10.72
C VAL A 83 -9.41 32.89 10.40
N SER A 84 -8.70 33.46 11.37
CA SER A 84 -7.86 34.63 11.11
C SER A 84 -6.63 34.21 10.30
N VAL A 85 -6.04 35.13 9.55
CA VAL A 85 -4.79 34.88 8.82
C VAL A 85 -3.66 34.47 9.78
N ASP A 86 -3.68 35.00 10.99
CA ASP A 86 -2.71 34.65 12.05
C ASP A 86 -2.89 33.20 12.53
N ASP A 87 -4.13 32.69 12.60
CA ASP A 87 -4.41 31.29 12.93
C ASP A 87 -3.95 30.33 11.83
N ILE A 88 -4.10 30.72 10.56
CA ILE A 88 -3.59 29.94 9.40
C ILE A 88 -2.07 29.88 9.45
N ASN A 89 -1.41 31.03 9.63
CA ASN A 89 0.04 31.11 9.74
C ASN A 89 0.57 30.31 10.93
N ASN A 90 -0.15 30.27 12.06
CA ASN A 90 0.22 29.47 13.21
C ASN A 90 -0.01 27.97 12.98
N ALA A 91 -1.07 27.58 12.28
CA ALA A 91 -1.32 26.17 11.92
C ALA A 91 -0.26 25.63 10.94
N GLU A 92 0.18 26.44 9.97
CA GLU A 92 1.27 26.07 9.04
C GLU A 92 2.62 25.94 9.76
N LYS A 93 2.90 26.81 10.74
CA LYS A 93 4.09 26.70 11.60
C LYS A 93 4.07 25.44 12.48
N LEU A 94 2.91 25.08 13.01
CA LEU A 94 2.75 23.85 13.81
C LEU A 94 2.88 22.59 12.96
N ASN A 95 2.34 22.59 11.73
CA ASN A 95 2.49 21.48 10.80
C ASN A 95 3.93 21.31 10.35
N SER A 96 4.61 22.39 9.93
CA SER A 96 6.03 22.33 9.55
C SER A 96 6.90 21.84 10.71
N PHE A 97 6.67 22.31 11.94
CA PHE A 97 7.37 21.81 13.13
C PHE A 97 7.14 20.31 13.38
N ALA A 98 5.91 19.81 13.20
CA ALA A 98 5.60 18.39 13.36
C ALA A 98 6.28 17.53 12.27
N PHE A 99 6.28 17.99 11.02
CA PHE A 99 6.97 17.34 9.91
C PHE A 99 8.49 17.32 10.11
N ASP A 100 9.09 18.42 10.55
CA ASP A 100 10.53 18.50 10.84
C ASP A 100 10.93 17.57 11.99
N ARG A 101 10.10 17.45 13.04
CA ARG A 101 10.32 16.48 14.11
C ARG A 101 10.20 15.04 13.63
N LEU A 102 9.21 14.72 12.78
CA LEU A 102 9.08 13.39 12.19
C LEU A 102 10.30 13.03 11.34
N ASN A 103 10.76 13.95 10.48
CA ASN A 103 11.95 13.75 9.66
C ASN A 103 13.21 13.56 10.52
N ASN A 104 13.38 14.37 11.56
CA ASN A 104 14.50 14.22 12.50
C ASN A 104 14.45 12.90 13.26
N LEU A 105 13.27 12.42 13.67
CA LEU A 105 13.12 11.10 14.32
C LEU A 105 13.43 9.94 13.37
N VAL A 106 13.04 10.05 12.09
CA VAL A 106 13.36 9.06 11.05
C VAL A 106 14.87 9.04 10.77
N ASN A 107 15.50 10.22 10.73
CA ASN A 107 16.94 10.37 10.52
C ASN A 107 17.77 9.90 11.73
N MET A 108 17.28 10.09 12.97
CA MET A 108 17.95 9.57 14.17
C MET A 108 17.89 8.04 14.23
N LYS A 109 16.76 7.42 13.87
CA LYS A 109 16.66 5.95 13.79
C LYS A 109 17.55 5.31 12.74
N SER A 110 17.86 6.03 11.65
CA SER A 110 18.75 5.52 10.61
C SER A 110 20.23 5.57 11.02
N ASN A 111 20.63 6.48 11.90
CA ASN A 111 21.98 6.51 12.46
C ASN A 111 22.23 5.41 13.51
N GLU A 112 21.23 5.02 14.32
CA GLU A 112 21.37 3.93 15.29
C GLU A 112 21.56 2.54 14.64
N TYR A 113 21.13 2.38 13.38
CA TYR A 113 21.30 1.13 12.64
C TYR A 113 22.73 0.91 12.10
N TYR A 114 23.55 1.96 12.03
CA TYR A 114 24.95 1.85 11.55
C TYR A 114 25.97 1.69 12.68
N GLU A 115 25.64 2.02 13.93
CA GLU A 115 26.57 1.87 15.06
C GLU A 115 26.58 0.46 15.68
N THR A 116 25.56 -0.37 15.43
CA THR A 116 25.45 -1.72 16.01
C THR A 116 25.91 -2.85 15.09
N VAL A 117 26.22 -2.56 13.82
CA VAL A 117 26.79 -3.55 12.91
C VAL A 117 28.30 -3.50 13.06
N ALA A 118 28.85 -4.42 13.86
CA ALA A 118 30.29 -4.65 13.90
C ALA A 118 30.84 -4.71 12.45
N PRO A 119 31.95 -4.02 12.14
CA PRO A 119 32.51 -4.03 10.80
C PRO A 119 32.75 -5.49 10.38
N ARG A 120 32.21 -5.90 9.22
CA ARG A 120 32.41 -7.25 8.71
C ARG A 120 33.92 -7.52 8.65
N PRO A 121 34.40 -8.69 9.12
CA PRO A 121 35.80 -9.03 8.96
C PRO A 121 36.15 -8.96 7.48
N ARG A 122 37.25 -8.25 7.17
CA ARG A 122 37.77 -8.20 5.79
C ARG A 122 38.01 -9.64 5.33
N SER A 123 37.53 -9.98 4.13
CA SER A 123 37.82 -11.29 3.54
C SER A 123 39.34 -11.51 3.47
N PRO A 124 39.83 -12.74 3.67
CA PRO A 124 41.24 -13.04 3.55
C PRO A 124 41.74 -12.64 2.15
N ASN A 125 42.90 -11.99 2.08
CA ASN A 125 43.60 -11.78 0.82
C ASN A 125 43.86 -13.14 0.17
N ILE A 126 43.23 -13.38 -0.98
CA ILE A 126 43.60 -14.48 -1.86
C ILE A 126 44.93 -14.08 -2.51
N PRO A 127 45.99 -14.91 -2.44
CA PRO A 127 47.25 -14.62 -3.13
C PRO A 127 46.98 -14.55 -4.64
N GLU A 128 47.48 -13.50 -5.30
CA GLU A 128 47.59 -13.46 -6.76
C GLU A 128 48.66 -14.47 -7.18
N ASP A 129 48.27 -15.73 -7.33
CA ASP A 129 49.11 -16.72 -8.00
C ASP A 129 49.03 -16.49 -9.51
N GLY A 130 50.14 -15.96 -10.04
CA GLY A 130 50.75 -16.36 -11.31
C GLY A 130 49.85 -16.37 -12.55
N ILE A 131 49.72 -15.23 -13.20
CA ILE A 131 49.45 -15.20 -14.64
C ILE A 131 50.82 -15.36 -15.32
N ASP A 132 51.22 -16.59 -15.61
CA ASP A 132 52.36 -16.86 -16.50
C ASP A 132 51.91 -16.61 -17.94
N GLU A 133 52.57 -15.64 -18.57
CA GLU A 133 52.49 -15.34 -19.99
C GLU A 133 53.02 -16.54 -20.80
N MET A 134 52.24 -17.08 -21.73
CA MET A 134 52.73 -18.01 -22.75
C MET A 134 52.84 -17.28 -24.09
N GLU A 135 54.10 -17.14 -24.58
CA GLU A 135 54.46 -17.02 -26.00
C GLU A 135 54.11 -18.30 -26.78
#